data_AF-A0A9D9UBC4-F1
#
_entry.id   AF-A0A9D9UBC4-F1
#
_cell.length_a   1.000
_cell.length_b   1.000
_cell.length_c   1.000
_cell.angle_alpha   90.00
_cell.angle_beta   90.00
_cell.angle_gamma   90.00
#
_symmetry.space_group_name_H-M   'P 1'
#
loop_
_entity.id
_entity.type
_entity.pdbx_description
1 polymer ?
#
loop_
_entity_poly.entity_id
_entity_poly.type
_entity_poly.pdbx_seq_one_letter_code
_entity_poly.pdbx_strand_id
1 'polypeptide(L)'
;MLKAKQLFDLLEIVGEKLTDNIHILMSDVYDSHILNLFTYRKYVIYHSKGHCIVVDKEIADEDEEEHINGYKYSFSSDLYEGFKEVSIDEVIEFIKALK
;
A
#
# COMPACT_ATOMS: atom_id res chain seq x y z
N MET A 1 -1.35 -8.10 -9.05
CA MET A 1 -0.55 -8.56 -7.88
C MET A 1 0.93 -8.19 -7.89
N LEU A 2 1.76 -8.59 -8.87
CA LEU A 2 3.22 -8.41 -8.77
C LEU A 2 3.66 -6.95 -8.55
N LYS A 3 3.05 -5.99 -9.26
CA LYS A 3 3.34 -4.56 -9.08
C LYS A 3 2.84 -4.01 -7.73
N ALA A 4 1.69 -4.48 -7.24
CA ALA A 4 1.16 -4.10 -5.93
C ALA A 4 2.11 -4.54 -4.81
N LYS A 5 2.60 -5.79 -4.88
CA LYS A 5 3.64 -6.27 -3.98
C LYS A 5 4.91 -5.43 -4.08
N GLN A 6 5.40 -5.12 -5.29
CA GLN A 6 6.60 -4.29 -5.46
C GLN A 6 6.46 -2.91 -4.82
N LEU A 7 5.31 -2.25 -5.02
CA LEU A 7 5.03 -0.97 -4.38
C LEU A 7 4.97 -1.13 -2.86
N PHE A 8 4.31 -2.17 -2.35
CA PHE A 8 4.26 -2.45 -0.92
C PHE A 8 5.65 -2.66 -0.32
N ASP A 9 6.50 -3.48 -0.94
CA ASP A 9 7.89 -3.71 -0.50
C ASP A 9 8.70 -2.40 -0.47
N LEU A 10 8.46 -1.48 -1.42
CA LEU A 10 9.08 -0.16 -1.43
C LEU A 10 8.59 0.70 -0.26
N LEU A 11 7.29 0.67 0.05
CA LEU A 11 6.70 1.41 1.16
C LEU A 11 7.19 0.89 2.51
N GLU A 12 7.43 -0.41 2.66
CA GLU A 12 8.06 -0.99 3.86
C GLU A 12 9.48 -0.46 4.11
N ILE A 13 10.23 -0.17 3.03
CA ILE A 13 11.57 0.42 3.14
C ILE A 13 11.49 1.92 3.48
N VAL A 14 10.51 2.63 2.91
CA VAL A 14 10.37 4.08 3.09
C VAL A 14 9.74 4.42 4.44
N GLY A 15 8.77 3.63 4.90
CA GLY A 15 7.97 3.88 6.11
C GLY A 15 7.02 5.06 5.99
N GLU A 16 6.40 5.43 7.12
CA GLU A 16 5.63 6.67 7.22
C GLU A 16 6.52 7.88 6.97
N LYS A 17 6.03 8.81 6.15
CA LYS A 17 6.83 9.96 5.71
C LYS A 17 5.95 11.13 5.34
N LEU A 18 6.39 12.33 5.74
CA LEU A 18 5.80 13.59 5.30
C LEU A 18 6.86 14.43 4.59
N THR A 19 6.54 14.86 3.39
CA THR A 19 7.36 15.74 2.54
C THR A 19 6.45 16.81 1.92
N ASP A 20 7.05 17.79 1.25
CA ASP A 20 6.29 18.87 0.58
C ASP A 20 5.25 18.34 -0.42
N ASN A 21 5.51 17.19 -1.06
CA ASN A 21 4.67 16.66 -2.13
C ASN A 21 3.91 15.39 -1.76
N ILE A 22 4.37 14.64 -0.76
CA ILE A 22 3.86 13.30 -0.44
C ILE A 22 3.70 13.14 1.08
N HIS A 23 2.56 12.59 1.49
CA HIS A 23 2.28 12.14 2.84
C HIS A 23 1.90 10.65 2.80
N ILE A 24 2.68 9.82 3.49
CA ILE A 24 2.49 8.37 3.62
C ILE A 24 2.11 8.07 5.07
N LEU A 25 0.94 7.47 5.24
CA LEU A 25 0.42 7.00 6.51
C LEU A 25 0.34 5.47 6.52
N MET A 26 0.65 4.85 7.64
CA MET A 26 0.56 3.41 7.84
C MET A 26 -0.51 3.09 8.88
N SER A 27 -1.24 2.00 8.66
CA SER A 27 -2.14 1.42 9.66
C SER A 27 -2.02 -0.09 9.66
N ASP A 28 -1.93 -0.66 10.85
CA ASP A 28 -1.89 -2.11 11.07
C ASP A 28 -3.14 -2.59 11.78
N VAL A 29 -3.59 -3.79 11.43
CA VAL A 29 -4.56 -4.57 12.20
C VAL A 29 -3.88 -5.88 12.60
N TYR A 30 -3.95 -6.17 13.88
CA TYR A 30 -3.40 -7.38 14.48
C TYR A 30 -4.54 -8.32 14.84
N ASP A 31 -4.42 -9.59 14.48
CA ASP A 31 -5.25 -10.64 15.05
C ASP A 31 -4.63 -11.11 16.37
N SER A 32 -5.38 -10.99 17.46
CA SER A 32 -4.96 -11.40 18.80
C SER A 32 -4.60 -12.90 18.90
N HIS A 33 -5.03 -13.73 17.95
CA HIS A 33 -4.74 -15.15 17.92
C HIS A 33 -3.42 -15.50 17.21
N ILE A 34 -2.86 -14.58 16.41
CA ILE A 34 -1.60 -14.76 15.69
C ILE A 34 -0.52 -13.89 16.36
N LEU A 35 0.25 -14.47 17.27
CA LEU A 35 1.30 -13.78 18.01
C LEU A 35 2.33 -13.10 17.08
N ASN A 36 2.45 -11.77 17.20
CA ASN A 36 3.47 -10.90 16.59
C ASN A 36 3.47 -10.75 15.05
N LEU A 37 2.38 -11.10 14.35
CA LEU A 37 2.20 -10.78 12.93
C LEU A 37 0.93 -9.95 12.73
N PHE A 38 1.02 -8.88 11.93
CA PHE A 38 -0.17 -8.18 11.47
C PHE A 38 -0.93 -9.07 10.48
N THR A 39 -2.24 -9.09 10.58
CA THR A 39 -3.10 -9.79 9.60
C THR A 39 -3.45 -8.91 8.42
N TYR A 40 -3.38 -7.59 8.62
CA TYR A 40 -3.61 -6.58 7.59
C TYR A 40 -2.73 -5.36 7.87
N ARG A 41 -2.03 -4.89 6.83
CA ARG A 41 -1.30 -3.61 6.84
C ARG A 41 -1.71 -2.78 5.63
N LYS A 42 -1.95 -1.50 5.87
CA LYS A 42 -2.36 -0.52 4.86
C LYS A 42 -1.43 0.66 4.86
N TYR A 43 -1.06 1.09 3.67
CA TYR A 43 -0.47 2.39 3.39
C TYR A 43 -1.48 3.28 2.67
N VAL A 44 -1.59 4.53 3.12
CA VAL A 44 -2.35 5.58 2.43
C VAL A 44 -1.37 6.68 2.01
N ILE A 45 -1.35 6.98 0.72
CA ILE A 45 -0.44 7.95 0.12
C ILE A 45 -1.25 9.11 -0.43
N TYR A 46 -1.00 10.31 0.08
CA TYR A 46 -1.53 11.55 -0.48
C TYR A 46 -0.44 12.26 -1.24
N HIS A 47 -0.71 12.66 -2.49
CA HIS A 47 0.19 13.48 -3.28
C HIS A 47 -0.43 14.85 -3.56
N SER A 48 0.39 15.91 -3.46
CA SER A 48 0.04 17.32 -3.75
C SER A 48 -0.61 17.58 -5.12
N LYS A 49 -0.47 16.66 -6.10
CA LYS A 49 -1.11 16.72 -7.41
C LYS A 49 -2.60 16.33 -7.40
N GLY A 50 -3.12 15.99 -6.21
CA GLY A 50 -4.49 15.55 -6.00
C GLY A 50 -4.65 14.05 -6.22
N HIS A 51 -3.71 13.23 -5.77
CA HIS A 51 -3.85 11.76 -5.79
C HIS A 51 -4.01 11.23 -4.36
N CYS A 52 -4.89 10.23 -4.19
CA CYS A 52 -5.00 9.45 -2.97
C CYS A 52 -4.90 7.97 -3.35
N ILE A 53 -3.88 7.30 -2.84
CA ILE A 53 -3.58 5.91 -3.19
C ILE A 53 -3.63 5.07 -1.92
N VAL A 54 -4.26 3.92 -2.01
CA VAL A 54 -4.27 2.90 -0.97
C VAL A 54 -3.53 1.68 -1.49
N VAL A 55 -2.62 1.16 -0.67
CA VAL A 55 -1.91 -0.09 -0.92
C VAL A 55 -2.01 -0.93 0.34
N ASP A 56 -2.48 -2.16 0.21
CA ASP A 56 -2.66 -3.06 1.35
C ASP A 56 -1.98 -4.40 1.13
N LYS A 57 -1.71 -5.06 2.25
CA LYS A 57 -1.22 -6.42 2.37
C LYS A 57 -2.04 -7.11 3.44
N GLU A 58 -2.66 -8.22 3.09
CA GLU A 58 -3.48 -9.02 3.99
C GLU A 58 -3.13 -10.50 3.87
N ILE A 59 -3.35 -11.27 4.94
CA ILE A 59 -3.25 -12.73 4.87
C ILE A 59 -4.31 -13.22 3.90
N ALA A 60 -3.90 -14.03 2.92
CA ALA A 60 -4.81 -14.63 1.97
C ALA A 60 -5.58 -15.78 2.65
N ASP A 61 -6.86 -15.91 2.32
CA ASP A 61 -7.62 -17.10 2.71
C ASP A 61 -7.05 -18.33 1.99
N GLU A 62 -7.11 -19.51 2.62
CA GLU A 62 -6.51 -20.76 2.10
C GLU A 62 -7.03 -21.17 0.71
N ASP A 63 -8.20 -20.65 0.31
CA ASP A 63 -8.87 -20.94 -0.96
C ASP A 63 -8.60 -19.88 -2.06
N GLU A 64 -7.83 -18.82 -1.79
CA GLU A 64 -7.52 -17.80 -2.80
C GLU A 64 -6.35 -18.23 -3.70
N GLU A 65 -6.61 -18.44 -4.99
CA GLU A 65 -5.57 -18.76 -5.98
C GLU A 65 -4.58 -17.60 -6.24
N GLU A 66 -4.95 -16.38 -5.83
CA GLU A 66 -4.24 -15.13 -6.11
C GLU A 66 -3.46 -14.61 -4.89
N HIS A 67 -2.46 -15.36 -4.42
CA HIS A 67 -1.60 -14.94 -3.32
C HIS A 67 -0.10 -15.13 -3.59
N ILE A 68 0.73 -14.33 -2.93
CA ILE A 68 2.19 -14.46 -2.93
C ILE A 68 2.65 -14.72 -1.49
N ASN A 69 3.20 -15.91 -1.24
CA ASN A 69 3.66 -16.36 0.08
C ASN A 69 2.57 -16.27 1.17
N GLY A 70 1.32 -16.61 0.83
CA GLY A 70 0.18 -16.54 1.77
C GLY A 70 -0.35 -15.14 2.04
N TYR A 71 0.03 -14.15 1.23
CA TYR A 71 -0.49 -12.79 1.32
C TYR A 71 -1.07 -12.31 -0.01
N LYS A 72 -2.13 -11.54 0.10
CA LYS A 72 -2.73 -10.77 -0.98
C LYS A 72 -2.28 -9.31 -0.88
N TYR A 73 -2.13 -8.68 -2.04
CA TYR A 73 -1.68 -7.30 -2.17
C TYR A 73 -2.60 -6.55 -3.12
N SER A 74 -3.19 -5.46 -2.65
CA SER A 74 -4.10 -4.64 -3.44
C SER A 74 -3.59 -3.21 -3.62
N PHE A 75 -4.10 -2.56 -4.67
CA PHE A 75 -3.81 -1.18 -5.04
C PHE A 75 -5.11 -0.53 -5.48
N SER A 76 -5.40 0.67 -4.97
CA SER A 76 -6.55 1.46 -5.39
C SER A 76 -6.20 2.94 -5.39
N SER A 77 -6.70 3.68 -6.40
CA SER A 77 -6.40 5.12 -6.56
C SER A 77 -7.65 5.98 -6.81
N ASP A 78 -8.80 5.33 -6.85
CA ASP A 78 -10.13 5.83 -7.22
C ASP A 78 -11.11 5.81 -6.03
N LEU A 79 -10.63 5.44 -4.83
CA LEU A 79 -11.48 5.22 -3.65
C LEU A 79 -12.10 6.49 -3.06
N TYR A 80 -11.55 7.67 -3.35
CA TYR A 80 -11.96 8.92 -2.71
C TYR A 80 -12.38 9.96 -3.74
N GLU A 81 -13.61 10.47 -3.59
CA GLU A 81 -14.14 11.53 -4.45
C GLU A 81 -13.24 12.78 -4.43
N GLY A 82 -13.00 13.35 -5.60
CA GLY A 82 -12.18 14.57 -5.77
C GLY A 82 -10.68 14.31 -5.96
N PHE A 83 -10.21 13.07 -5.82
CA PHE A 83 -8.85 12.69 -6.19
C PHE A 83 -8.78 12.17 -7.63
N LYS A 84 -7.64 12.41 -8.26
CA LYS A 84 -7.33 11.92 -9.61
C LYS A 84 -6.79 10.51 -9.53
N GLU A 85 -7.29 9.65 -10.40
CA GLU A 85 -6.73 8.34 -10.66
C GLU A 85 -5.25 8.44 -11.04
N VAL A 86 -4.49 7.42 -10.67
CA VAL A 86 -3.07 7.32 -11.00
C VAL A 86 -2.70 5.85 -11.15
N SER A 87 -1.85 5.56 -12.13
CA SER A 87 -1.39 4.18 -12.34
C SER A 87 -0.40 3.77 -11.25
N ILE A 88 -0.36 2.46 -10.96
CA ILE A 88 0.61 1.93 -10.00
C ILE A 88 2.07 2.22 -10.39
N ASP A 89 2.37 2.28 -11.69
CA ASP A 89 3.72 2.59 -12.18
C ASP A 89 4.14 4.02 -11.84
N GLU A 90 3.23 4.98 -12.03
CA GLU A 90 3.49 6.38 -11.66
C GLU A 90 3.71 6.52 -10.15
N VAL A 91 2.94 5.80 -9.33
CA VAL A 91 3.11 5.81 -7.86
C VAL A 91 4.46 5.22 -7.47
N ILE A 92 4.89 4.12 -8.10
CA ILE A 92 6.22 3.54 -7.86
C ILE A 92 7.31 4.57 -8.16
N GLU A 93 7.20 5.34 -9.24
CA GLU A 93 8.17 6.39 -9.56
C GLU A 93 8.14 7.54 -8.54
N PHE A 94 6.96 7.93 -8.04
CA PHE A 94 6.85 8.90 -6.94
C PHE A 94 7.63 8.44 -5.71
N ILE A 95 7.43 7.19 -5.30
CA ILE A 95 8.05 6.63 -4.09
C ILE A 95 9.55 6.41 -4.27
N LYS A 96 10.01 5.96 -5.44
CA LYS A 96 11.45 5.84 -5.72
C LYS A 96 12.17 7.18 -5.66
N ALA A 97 11.52 8.27 -6.09
CA ALA A 97 12.08 9.62 -6.03
C ALA A 97 12.22 10.17 -4.59
N LEU A 98 11.65 9.50 -3.57
CA LEU A 98 11.79 9.87 -2.16
C LEU A 98 13.07 9.33 -1.49
N LYS A 99 13.83 8.47 -2.19
CA LYS A 99 15.15 7.98 -1.76
C LYS A 99 16.24 8.99 -2.12
#